data_AF-A0A2G6R9C6-F1
#
_entry.id   AF-A0A2G6R9C6-F1
#
_cell.length_a   1.000
_cell.length_b   1.000
_cell.length_c   1.000
_cell.angle_alpha   90.00
_cell.angle_beta   90.00
_cell.angle_gamma   90.00
#
_symmetry.space_group_name_H-M   'P 1'
#
loop_
_entity.id
_entity.type
_entity.pdbx_description
1 polymer ?
#
loop_
_entity_poly.entity_id
_entity_poly.type
_entity_poly.pdbx_seq_one_letter_code
_entity_poly.pdbx_strand_id
1 'polypeptide(L)'
;TITRCRVIVLGVVPKYQNRGIESGIFYHLKKVMLKKHWYNKMEMSWVGDFNPRMNALFKSFGAAKTSTHITYRTLFDPAKQFKRAPVIG
;
A
#
# COMPACT_ATOMS: atom_id res chain seq x y z
N THR A 1 10.56 20.61 11.39
CA THR A 1 11.41 19.54 10.82
C THR A 1 10.55 18.45 10.22
N ILE A 2 10.88 17.93 9.03
CA ILE A 2 10.12 16.86 8.37
C ILE A 2 10.58 15.51 8.91
N THR A 3 9.69 14.77 9.60
CA THR A 3 10.04 13.52 10.30
C THR A 3 9.32 12.27 9.79
N ARG A 4 8.40 12.43 8.81
CA ARG A 4 7.59 11.34 8.26
C ARG A 4 7.73 11.29 6.74
N CYS A 5 7.82 10.09 6.20
CA CYS A 5 7.79 9.83 4.77
C CYS A 5 6.53 9.03 4.41
N ARG A 6 5.87 9.38 3.31
CA ARG A 6 4.68 8.69 2.83
C ARG A 6 4.92 8.14 1.43
N VAL A 7 4.71 6.85 1.26
CA VAL A 7 4.66 6.21 -0.06
C VAL A 7 3.23 6.36 -0.59
N ILE A 8 3.11 7.07 -1.72
CA ILE A 8 1.83 7.38 -2.37
C ILE A 8 1.50 6.29 -3.39
N VAL A 9 2.48 5.89 -4.20
CA VAL A 9 2.32 4.89 -5.25
C VAL A 9 3.49 3.93 -5.21
N LEU A 10 3.19 2.64 -5.33
CA LEU A 10 4.15 1.57 -5.56
C LEU A 10 3.50 0.58 -6.54
N GLY A 11 4.26 0.14 -7.52
CA GLY A 11 3.78 -0.87 -8.45
C GLY A 11 4.90 -1.42 -9.33
N VAL A 12 4.68 -2.63 -9.81
CA VAL A 12 5.48 -3.28 -10.85
C VAL A 12 4.54 -3.57 -12.01
N VAL A 13 5.00 -3.32 -13.23
CA VAL A 13 4.24 -3.62 -14.45
C VAL A 13 3.84 -5.11 -14.44
N PRO A 14 2.57 -5.47 -14.75
CA PRO A 14 2.06 -6.84 -14.58
C PRO A 14 2.94 -7.95 -15.14
N LYS A 15 3.58 -7.72 -16.30
CA LYS A 15 4.53 -8.64 -16.95
C LYS A 15 5.69 -9.09 -16.06
N TYR A 16 6.06 -8.28 -15.07
CA TYR A 16 7.23 -8.47 -14.21
C TYR A 16 6.89 -8.72 -12.73
N GLN A 17 5.61 -8.81 -12.38
CA GLN A 17 5.17 -9.15 -11.03
C GLN A 17 5.54 -10.60 -10.68
N ASN A 18 5.59 -10.92 -9.39
CA ASN A 18 5.95 -12.26 -8.86
C ASN A 18 7.37 -12.73 -9.21
N ARG A 19 8.27 -11.81 -9.58
CA ARG A 19 9.69 -12.09 -9.85
C ARG A 19 10.63 -11.58 -8.76
N GLY A 20 10.09 -11.10 -7.65
CA GLY A 20 10.85 -10.54 -6.53
C GLY A 20 11.30 -9.08 -6.74
N ILE A 21 10.84 -8.41 -7.79
CA ILE A 21 11.21 -7.02 -8.10
C ILE A 21 10.73 -6.07 -7.00
N GLU A 22 9.51 -6.28 -6.49
CA GLU A 22 8.93 -5.52 -5.38
C GLU A 22 9.85 -5.59 -4.14
N SER A 23 10.33 -6.80 -3.81
CA SER A 23 11.26 -7.01 -2.70
C SER A 23 12.60 -6.33 -2.93
N GLY A 24 13.12 -6.36 -4.16
CA GLY A 24 14.34 -5.63 -4.54
C GLY A 24 14.19 -4.12 -4.36
N ILE A 25 13.09 -3.54 -4.84
CA ILE A 25 12.77 -2.11 -4.65
C ILE A 25 12.77 -1.76 -3.16
N PHE A 26 12.09 -2.54 -2.32
CA PHE A 26 12.05 -2.30 -0.87
C PHE A 26 13.40 -2.46 -0.20
N TYR A 27 14.22 -3.43 -0.61
CA TYR A 27 15.56 -3.63 -0.07
C TYR A 27 16.46 -2.41 -0.33
N HIS A 28 16.46 -1.89 -1.55
CA HIS A 28 17.22 -0.68 -1.89
C HIS A 28 16.65 0.57 -1.20
N LEU A 29 15.33 0.72 -1.16
CA LEU A 29 14.67 1.81 -0.45
C LEU A 29 15.05 1.83 1.04
N LYS A 30 15.02 0.67 1.72
CA LYS A 30 15.41 0.53 3.12
C LYS A 30 16.84 1.04 3.35
N LYS A 31 17.80 0.66 2.49
CA LYS A 31 19.20 1.13 2.61
C LYS A 31 19.33 2.65 2.54
N VAL A 32 18.56 3.31 1.68
CA VAL A 32 18.58 4.77 1.55
C VAL A 32 17.91 5.44 2.74
N MET A 33 16.77 4.89 3.20
CA MET A 33 16.00 5.46 4.29
C MET A 33 16.71 5.36 5.64
N LEU A 34 17.46 4.27 5.88
CA LEU A 34 18.25 4.12 7.11
C LEU A 34 19.38 5.16 7.26
N LYS A 35 19.82 5.79 6.16
CA LYS A 35 20.78 6.91 6.18
C LYS A 35 20.14 8.25 6.54
N LYS A 36 18.80 8.33 6.59
CA LYS A 36 18.05 9.55 6.85
C LYS A 36 17.49 9.53 8.27
N HIS A 37 18.37 9.79 9.24
CA HIS A 37 18.09 9.64 10.68
C HIS A 37 16.95 10.53 11.21
N TRP A 38 16.55 11.57 10.47
CA TRP A 38 15.43 12.44 10.83
C TRP A 38 14.05 11.83 10.50
N TYR A 39 13.98 10.76 9.70
CA TYR A 39 12.73 10.06 9.44
C TYR A 39 12.48 9.00 10.50
N ASN A 40 11.45 9.21 11.30
CA ASN A 40 11.07 8.31 12.39
C ASN A 40 10.02 7.29 11.95
N LYS A 41 9.25 7.62 10.89
CA LYS A 41 8.14 6.79 10.40
C LYS A 41 8.09 6.83 8.89
N MET A 42 7.85 5.67 8.30
CA MET A 42 7.45 5.51 6.91
C MET A 42 6.05 4.93 6.86
N GLU A 43 5.17 5.57 6.09
CA GLU A 43 3.79 5.14 5.93
C GLU A 43 3.54 4.75 4.48
N MET A 44 3.10 3.52 4.28
CA MET A 44 2.51 3.12 3.01
C MET A 44 1.02 3.40 3.10
N SER A 45 0.53 4.18 2.15
CA SER A 45 -0.85 4.62 2.17
C SER A 45 -1.66 3.97 1.06
N TRP A 46 -2.99 3.95 1.25
CA TRP A 46 -3.95 3.61 0.20
C TRP A 46 -3.89 2.16 -0.31
N VAL A 47 -3.58 1.19 0.57
CA VAL A 47 -3.83 -0.21 0.24
C VAL A 47 -5.26 -0.56 0.63
N GLY A 48 -6.10 -0.77 -0.38
CA GLY A 48 -7.47 -1.22 -0.20
C GLY A 48 -7.56 -2.64 0.37
N ASP A 49 -8.67 -2.93 1.02
CA ASP A 49 -9.02 -4.28 1.48
C ASP A 49 -9.11 -5.28 0.32
N PHE A 50 -9.44 -4.79 -0.87
CA PHE A 50 -9.43 -5.56 -2.12
C PHE A 50 -8.02 -5.97 -2.60
N ASN A 51 -6.92 -5.51 -2.00
CA ASN A 51 -5.55 -5.89 -2.39
C ASN A 51 -4.84 -6.69 -1.27
N PRO A 52 -5.21 -7.96 -1.05
CA PRO A 52 -4.61 -8.80 -0.01
C PRO A 52 -3.11 -9.04 -0.23
N ARG A 53 -2.65 -9.13 -1.48
CA ARG A 53 -1.23 -9.34 -1.81
C ARG A 53 -0.34 -8.22 -1.26
N MET A 54 -0.71 -6.96 -1.50
CA MET A 54 0.06 -5.82 -1.01
C MET A 54 0.01 -5.73 0.53
N ASN A 55 -1.14 -6.03 1.13
CA ASN A 55 -1.25 -6.08 2.60
C ASN A 55 -0.34 -7.16 3.21
N ALA A 56 -0.24 -8.34 2.59
CA ALA A 56 0.67 -9.41 3.02
C ALA A 56 2.14 -8.99 2.87
N LEU A 57 2.49 -8.35 1.75
CA LEU A 57 3.84 -7.82 1.53
C LEU A 57 4.23 -6.84 2.64
N PHE A 58 3.36 -5.90 3.00
CA PHE A 58 3.66 -4.92 4.05
C PHE A 58 3.79 -5.55 5.43
N LYS A 59 2.93 -6.51 5.78
CA LYS A 59 3.07 -7.30 7.01
C LYS A 59 4.41 -8.04 7.05
N SER A 60 4.87 -8.60 5.93
CA SER A 60 6.17 -9.29 5.85
C SER A 60 7.36 -8.36 6.13
N PHE A 61 7.22 -7.06 5.85
CA PHE A 61 8.23 -6.04 6.17
C PHE A 61 8.11 -5.47 7.60
N GLY A 62 7.20 -5.99 8.43
CA GLY A 62 6.96 -5.52 9.79
C GLY A 62 6.07 -4.30 9.90
N ALA A 63 5.32 -3.94 8.84
CA ALA A 63 4.37 -2.85 8.92
C ALA A 63 3.12 -3.24 9.73
N ALA A 64 2.64 -2.32 10.55
CA ALA A 64 1.38 -2.43 11.27
C ALA A 64 0.31 -1.52 10.67
N LYS A 65 -0.97 -1.92 10.77
CA LYS A 65 -2.08 -1.07 10.33
C LYS A 65 -2.24 0.10 11.30
N THR A 66 -2.02 1.33 10.84
CA THR A 66 -2.12 2.56 11.66
C THR A 66 -3.41 3.32 11.49
N SER A 67 -4.01 3.30 10.29
CA SER A 67 -5.22 4.08 9.98
C SER A 67 -6.08 3.35 8.95
N THR A 68 -7.40 3.48 9.07
CA THR A 68 -8.36 2.96 8.08
C THR A 68 -9.07 4.17 7.45
N HIS A 69 -8.93 4.33 6.15
CA HIS A 69 -9.64 5.38 5.40
C HIS A 69 -10.92 4.76 4.82
N ILE A 70 -12.06 5.41 5.04
CA ILE A 70 -13.36 4.91 4.60
C ILE A 70 -13.90 5.84 3.53
N THR A 71 -14.29 5.26 2.38
CA THR A 71 -14.98 5.98 1.32
C THR A 71 -16.45 5.61 1.36
N TYR A 72 -17.30 6.57 1.69
CA TYR A 72 -18.75 6.40 1.66
C TYR A 72 -19.27 6.58 0.22
N ARG A 73 -20.21 5.73 -0.17
CA ARG A 73 -20.85 5.76 -1.50
C ARG A 73 -22.33 5.53 -1.35
N THR A 74 -23.14 6.45 -1.87
CA THR A 74 -24.59 6.32 -1.99
C THR A 74 -24.96 6.05 -3.45
N LEU A 75 -25.86 5.10 -3.67
CA LEU A 75 -26.51 4.89 -4.96
C LEU A 75 -27.86 5.61 -4.91
N PHE A 76 -28.05 6.63 -5.75
CA PHE A 76 -29.31 7.37 -5.82
C PHE A 76 -30.42 6.58 -6.51
N ASP A 77 -30.05 5.59 -7.32
CA ASP A 77 -30.97 4.65 -7.95
C ASP A 77 -31.09 3.38 -7.07
N PRO A 78 -32.24 3.15 -6.42
CA PRO A 78 -32.43 1.99 -5.54
C PRO A 78 -32.48 0.66 -6.29
N ALA A 79 -32.70 0.65 -7.61
CA ALA A 79 -32.68 -0.57 -8.42
C ALA A 79 -31.24 -1.08 -8.67
N LYS A 80 -30.22 -0.23 -8.49
CA LYS A 80 -28.83 -0.61 -8.72
C LYS A 80 -28.23 -1.34 -7.53
N GLN A 81 -27.70 -2.52 -7.80
CA GLN A 81 -26.96 -3.29 -6.80
C GLN A 81 -25.56 -2.70 -6.59
N PHE A 82 -25.17 -2.61 -5.32
CA PHE A 82 -23.81 -2.27 -4.95
C PHE A 82 -22.84 -3.40 -5.33
N LYS A 83 -21.79 -3.07 -6.08
CA LYS A 83 -20.67 -3.97 -6.39
C LYS A 83 -19.39 -3.46 -5.73
N ARG A 84 -18.74 -4.28 -4.90
CA ARG A 84 -17.41 -3.97 -4.34
C ARG A 84 -16.36 -3.98 -5.46
N ALA A 85 -15.24 -3.32 -5.21
CA ALA A 85 -14.05 -3.48 -6.06
C ALA A 85 -13.65 -4.98 -6.06
N PRO A 86 -13.26 -5.54 -7.22
CA PRO A 86 -12.82 -6.92 -7.29
C PRO A 86 -11.56 -7.10 -6.45
N VAL A 87 -11.46 -8.24 -5.77
CA VAL A 87 -10.24 -8.60 -5.05
C VAL A 87 -9.14 -8.85 -6.08
N ILE A 88 -8.07 -8.06 -5.99
CA ILE A 88 -6.89 -8.18 -6.84
C ILE A 88 -5.93 -9.12 -6.13
N GLY A 89 -5.62 -10.23 -6.76
CA GLY A 89 -4.73 -11.21 -6.17
C GLY A 89 -4.22 -12.20 -7.18
#